data_AF-A0A1V5ANK6-F1
#
_entry.id   AF-A0A1V5ANK6-F1
#
_cell.length_a   1.000
_cell.length_b   1.000
_cell.length_c   1.000
_cell.angle_alpha   90.00
_cell.angle_beta   90.00
_cell.angle_gamma   90.00
#
_symmetry.space_group_name_H-M   'P 1'
#
loop_
_entity.id
_entity.type
_entity.pdbx_description
1 polymer ?
#
loop_
_entity_poly.entity_id
_entity_poly.type
_entity_poly.pdbx_seq_one_letter_code
_entity_poly.pdbx_strand_id
1 'polypeptide(L)'
;MLVSIGMIILSGAVGGIINALVSDNGFIKPREESAGDVTIIRPGFAGNILLGAAAAFISWGLYGAFSNAIVYGAVSGLGTDEISVSISAIAGAVLVGIGGARWLTNEVDKKLLRTAAAAAAASKASFDDSQKIAVATPAQAFNIAKEMYQE
;
A
#
# COMPACT_ATOMS: atom_id res chain seq x y z
N MET A 1 2.15 -6.60 -26.65
CA MET A 1 3.04 -6.03 -25.61
C MET A 1 2.36 -4.94 -24.77
N LEU A 2 2.04 -3.76 -25.31
CA LEU A 2 1.44 -2.68 -24.49
C LEU A 2 0.08 -3.06 -23.86
N VAL A 3 -0.78 -3.75 -24.61
CA VAL A 3 -2.06 -4.26 -24.09
C VAL A 3 -1.84 -5.25 -22.94
N SER A 4 -0.90 -6.19 -23.09
CA SER A 4 -0.51 -7.17 -22.07
C SER A 4 -0.05 -6.50 -20.78
N ILE A 5 0.84 -5.51 -20.88
CA ILE A 5 1.31 -4.71 -19.74
C ILE A 5 0.15 -3.96 -19.09
N GLY A 6 -0.71 -3.33 -19.91
CA GLY A 6 -1.89 -2.62 -19.43
C GLY A 6 -2.84 -3.50 -18.63
N MET A 7 -3.10 -4.73 -19.08
CA MET A 7 -3.94 -5.70 -18.36
C MET A 7 -3.37 -6.03 -16.98
N ILE A 8 -2.06 -6.23 -16.86
CA ILE A 8 -1.41 -6.55 -15.59
C ILE A 8 -1.41 -5.35 -14.63
N ILE A 9 -1.08 -4.16 -15.13
CA ILE A 9 -1.09 -2.91 -14.35
C ILE A 9 -2.50 -2.64 -13.82
N LEU A 10 -3.53 -2.74 -14.68
CA LEU A 10 -4.92 -2.51 -14.27
C LEU A 10 -5.40 -3.58 -13.27
N SER A 11 -4.98 -4.84 -13.44
CA SER A 11 -5.30 -5.90 -12.48
C SER A 11 -4.65 -5.66 -11.11
N GLY A 12 -3.39 -5.23 -11.09
CA GLY A 12 -2.70 -4.80 -9.87
C GLY A 12 -3.36 -3.59 -9.21
N ALA A 13 -3.78 -2.61 -10.00
CA ALA A 13 -4.53 -1.45 -9.53
C ALA A 13 -5.84 -1.87 -8.84
N VAL A 14 -6.58 -2.84 -9.40
CA VAL A 14 -7.78 -3.42 -8.77
C VAL A 14 -7.43 -4.05 -7.42
N GLY A 15 -6.32 -4.79 -7.33
CA GLY A 15 -5.82 -5.28 -6.04
C GLY A 15 -5.55 -4.16 -5.04
N GLY A 16 -4.98 -3.04 -5.50
CA GLY A 16 -4.80 -1.83 -4.70
C GLY A 16 -6.13 -1.22 -4.22
N ILE A 17 -7.15 -1.15 -5.07
CA ILE A 17 -8.50 -0.69 -4.70
C ILE A 17 -9.09 -1.59 -3.60
N ILE A 18 -8.98 -2.91 -3.78
CA ILE A 18 -9.46 -3.88 -2.77
C ILE A 18 -8.76 -3.65 -1.44
N ASN A 19 -7.43 -3.46 -1.42
CA ASN A 19 -6.73 -3.17 -0.18
C ASN A 19 -7.18 -1.85 0.46
N ALA A 20 -7.38 -0.81 -0.34
CA ALA A 20 -7.86 0.49 0.15
C ALA A 20 -9.24 0.36 0.82
N LEU A 21 -10.15 -0.43 0.23
CA LEU A 21 -11.49 -0.69 0.77
C LEU A 21 -11.48 -1.50 2.07
N VAL A 22 -10.56 -2.46 2.19
CA VAL A 22 -10.45 -3.35 3.37
C VAL A 22 -9.71 -2.68 4.53
N SER A 23 -8.86 -1.70 4.23
CA SER A 23 -8.10 -0.96 5.23
C SER A 23 -8.88 0.24 5.76
N ASP A 24 -8.44 0.83 6.89
CA ASP A 24 -8.99 2.08 7.46
C ASP A 24 -8.72 3.34 6.59
N ASN A 25 -8.32 3.12 5.34
CA ASN A 25 -8.06 4.13 4.32
C ASN A 25 -9.25 4.33 3.37
N GLY A 26 -10.16 3.36 3.19
CA GLY A 26 -11.31 3.48 2.27
C GLY A 26 -10.99 4.19 0.95
N PHE A 27 -11.87 5.13 0.55
CA PHE A 27 -11.61 6.11 -0.53
C PHE A 27 -11.07 7.45 -0.01
N ILE A 28 -10.34 7.44 1.10
CA ILE A 28 -9.77 8.66 1.69
C ILE A 28 -8.70 9.20 0.74
N LYS A 29 -8.80 10.50 0.45
CA LYS A 29 -7.81 11.24 -0.35
C LYS A 29 -6.47 11.30 0.40
N PRO A 30 -5.34 11.43 -0.33
CA PRO A 30 -4.05 11.68 0.31
C PRO A 30 -4.16 12.86 1.28
N ARG A 31 -3.71 12.65 2.53
CA ARG A 31 -3.76 13.67 3.58
C ARG A 31 -2.53 13.64 4.44
N GLU A 32 -2.15 14.80 4.96
CA GLU A 32 -1.10 14.94 5.94
C GLU A 32 -1.73 15.03 7.33
N GLU A 33 -1.21 14.23 8.26
CA GLU A 33 -1.61 14.24 9.66
C GLU A 33 -0.39 14.64 10.48
N SER A 34 -0.50 15.70 11.27
CA SER A 34 0.57 16.18 12.14
C SER A 34 0.19 16.03 13.62
N ALA A 35 1.13 15.57 14.43
CA ALA A 35 1.09 15.61 15.89
C ALA A 35 2.46 16.05 16.42
N GLY A 36 2.51 17.24 17.03
CA GLY A 36 3.75 17.89 17.43
C GLY A 36 4.67 18.13 16.22
N ASP A 37 5.92 17.68 16.31
CA ASP A 37 6.93 17.82 15.25
C ASP A 37 6.88 16.68 14.20
N VAL A 38 5.99 15.69 14.35
CA VAL A 38 5.92 14.52 13.45
C VAL A 38 4.80 14.70 12.43
N THR A 39 5.18 14.76 11.14
CA THR A 39 4.24 14.75 10.01
C THR A 39 4.15 13.34 9.39
N ILE A 40 2.93 12.84 9.24
CA ILE A 40 2.60 11.54 8.67
C ILE A 40 1.80 11.76 7.40
N ILE A 41 2.35 11.35 6.26
CA ILE A 41 1.65 11.39 4.98
C ILE A 41 0.88 10.09 4.83
N ARG A 42 -0.45 10.20 4.69
CA ARG A 42 -1.33 9.09 4.38
C ARG A 42 -1.59 9.08 2.87
N PRO A 43 -1.09 8.08 2.12
CA PRO A 43 -1.20 8.03 0.66
C PRO A 43 -2.64 7.86 0.14
N GLY A 44 -3.56 7.40 1.01
CA GLY A 44 -4.95 7.17 0.65
C GLY A 44 -5.16 6.10 -0.42
N PHE A 45 -6.33 6.13 -1.06
CA PHE A 45 -6.68 5.16 -2.10
C PHE A 45 -5.76 5.25 -3.33
N ALA A 46 -5.32 6.45 -3.69
CA ALA A 46 -4.44 6.69 -4.83
C ALA A 46 -3.08 6.01 -4.65
N GLY A 47 -2.48 6.11 -3.46
CA GLY A 47 -1.23 5.40 -3.16
C GLY A 47 -1.37 3.89 -3.21
N ASN A 48 -2.51 3.35 -2.75
CA ASN A 48 -2.80 1.92 -2.83
C ASN A 48 -2.93 1.44 -4.28
N ILE A 49 -3.63 2.19 -5.15
CA ILE A 49 -3.75 1.88 -6.58
C ILE A 49 -2.38 1.87 -7.25
N LEU A 50 -1.60 2.93 -7.06
CA LEU A 50 -0.28 3.07 -7.68
C LEU A 50 0.65 1.95 -7.25
N LEU A 51 0.66 1.62 -5.96
CA LEU A 51 1.53 0.57 -5.46
C LEU A 51 1.07 -0.83 -5.85
N GLY A 52 -0.24 -1.07 -5.89
CA GLY A 52 -0.77 -2.34 -6.38
C GLY A 52 -0.43 -2.57 -7.86
N ALA A 53 -0.57 -1.53 -8.68
CA ALA A 53 -0.18 -1.54 -10.09
C ALA A 53 1.33 -1.78 -10.28
N ALA A 54 2.17 -1.06 -9.53
CA ALA A 54 3.62 -1.21 -9.59
C ALA A 54 4.07 -2.60 -9.14
N ALA A 55 3.52 -3.10 -8.03
CA ALA A 55 3.83 -4.44 -7.51
C ALA A 55 3.48 -5.53 -8.53
N ALA A 56 2.30 -5.47 -9.13
CA ALA A 56 1.87 -6.42 -10.15
C ALA A 56 2.78 -6.37 -11.40
N PHE A 57 3.11 -5.18 -11.89
CA PHE A 57 4.01 -5.01 -13.03
C PHE A 57 5.41 -5.58 -12.74
N ILE A 58 5.99 -5.23 -11.60
CA ILE A 58 7.32 -5.70 -11.21
C ILE A 58 7.31 -7.23 -11.06
N SER A 59 6.33 -7.79 -10.37
CA SER A 59 6.24 -9.24 -10.16
C SER A 59 6.07 -10.00 -11.47
N TRP A 60 5.13 -9.58 -12.33
CA TRP A 60 4.92 -10.23 -13.62
C TRP A 60 6.08 -10.00 -14.59
N GLY A 61 6.77 -8.87 -14.52
CA GLY A 61 8.00 -8.63 -15.28
C GLY A 61 9.11 -9.59 -14.88
N LEU A 62 9.37 -9.71 -13.57
CA LEU A 62 10.44 -10.56 -13.04
C LEU A 62 10.18 -12.06 -13.23
N TYR A 63 8.93 -12.50 -13.02
CA TYR A 63 8.58 -13.93 -12.98
C TYR A 63 7.70 -14.40 -14.15
N GLY A 64 7.38 -13.51 -15.08
CA GLY A 64 6.52 -13.78 -16.23
C GLY A 64 7.17 -13.32 -17.54
N ALA A 65 6.53 -12.37 -18.23
CA ALA A 65 6.84 -12.07 -19.62
C ALA A 65 8.25 -11.51 -19.89
N PHE A 66 8.93 -10.95 -18.88
CA PHE A 66 10.26 -10.37 -19.04
C PHE A 66 11.36 -11.14 -18.32
N SER A 67 11.08 -12.35 -17.81
CA SER A 67 12.06 -13.12 -17.04
C SER A 67 13.34 -13.42 -17.82
N ASN A 68 13.22 -13.55 -19.15
CA ASN A 68 14.33 -13.82 -20.07
C ASN A 68 14.65 -12.62 -20.97
N ALA A 69 14.03 -11.45 -20.74
CA ALA A 69 14.27 -10.26 -21.55
C ALA A 69 15.64 -9.67 -21.24
N ILE A 70 16.49 -9.54 -22.25
CA ILE A 70 17.85 -9.01 -22.10
C ILE A 70 17.88 -7.55 -22.56
N VAL A 71 18.19 -6.65 -21.63
CA VAL A 71 18.25 -5.20 -21.87
C VAL A 71 19.66 -4.75 -22.32
N TYR A 72 20.70 -5.52 -21.97
CA TYR A 72 22.10 -5.21 -22.30
C TYR A 72 22.92 -6.50 -22.43
N GLY A 73 23.72 -6.62 -23.50
CA GLY A 73 24.45 -7.85 -23.88
C GLY A 73 23.94 -8.42 -25.22
N ALA A 74 24.67 -9.38 -25.80
CA ALA A 74 24.31 -10.01 -27.08
C ALA A 74 23.71 -11.41 -26.87
N VAL A 75 22.55 -11.65 -27.50
CA VAL A 75 21.91 -12.96 -27.59
C VAL A 75 22.01 -13.42 -29.04
N SER A 76 22.67 -14.55 -29.27
CA SER A 76 22.76 -15.17 -30.60
C SER A 76 21.54 -16.06 -30.83
N GLY A 77 20.46 -15.52 -31.42
CA GLY A 77 19.27 -16.30 -31.82
C GLY A 77 18.00 -15.47 -32.02
N LEU A 78 17.22 -15.80 -33.06
CA LEU A 78 15.81 -15.37 -33.25
C LEU A 78 14.95 -16.02 -32.15
N GLY A 79 13.96 -15.40 -31.52
CA GLY A 79 13.33 -14.11 -31.74
C GLY A 79 12.39 -13.80 -30.56
N THR A 80 11.70 -12.67 -30.66
CA THR A 80 10.75 -12.14 -29.68
C THR A 80 9.67 -13.17 -29.32
N ASP A 81 9.72 -13.73 -28.11
CA ASP A 81 8.60 -14.51 -27.59
C ASP A 81 7.33 -13.65 -27.57
N GLU A 82 6.23 -14.20 -28.08
CA GLU A 82 4.93 -13.53 -27.99
C GLU A 82 4.51 -13.40 -26.53
N ILE A 83 4.45 -12.16 -26.05
CA ILE A 83 4.02 -11.85 -24.69
C ILE A 83 2.52 -12.14 -24.55
N SER A 84 2.19 -13.28 -23.98
CA SER A 84 0.84 -13.67 -23.63
C SER A 84 0.51 -13.35 -22.16
N VAL A 85 -0.78 -13.15 -21.88
CA VAL A 85 -1.30 -12.97 -20.52
C VAL A 85 -2.35 -14.04 -20.29
N SER A 86 -2.09 -14.94 -19.35
CA SER A 86 -3.05 -15.95 -18.92
C SER A 86 -4.04 -15.37 -17.90
N ILE A 87 -5.17 -16.06 -17.73
CA ILE A 87 -6.12 -15.76 -16.64
C ILE A 87 -5.43 -15.89 -15.27
N SER A 88 -4.51 -16.84 -15.11
CA SER A 88 -3.72 -16.99 -13.88
C SER A 88 -2.80 -15.79 -13.63
N ALA A 89 -2.22 -15.18 -14.68
CA ALA A 89 -1.41 -13.97 -14.55
C ALA A 89 -2.26 -12.78 -14.10
N ILE A 90 -3.51 -12.66 -14.59
CA ILE A 90 -4.46 -11.64 -14.13
C ILE A 90 -4.81 -11.85 -12.65
N ALA A 91 -5.20 -13.07 -12.27
CA ALA A 91 -5.53 -13.40 -10.88
C ALA A 91 -4.34 -13.16 -9.94
N GLY A 92 -3.14 -13.57 -10.37
CA GLY A 92 -1.89 -13.31 -9.65
C GLY A 92 -1.59 -11.82 -9.52
N ALA A 93 -1.78 -11.04 -10.58
CA ALA A 93 -1.58 -9.58 -10.56
C ALA A 93 -2.51 -8.89 -9.55
N VAL A 94 -3.78 -9.30 -9.45
CA VAL A 94 -4.71 -8.80 -8.42
C VAL A 94 -4.18 -9.11 -7.02
N LEU A 95 -3.79 -10.37 -6.77
CA LEU A 95 -3.30 -10.80 -5.45
C LEU A 95 -2.01 -10.10 -5.05
N VAL A 96 -1.04 -9.98 -5.97
CA VAL A 96 0.18 -9.20 -5.77
C VAL A 96 -0.15 -7.72 -5.53
N GLY A 97 -1.13 -7.18 -6.25
CA GLY A 97 -1.60 -5.82 -6.05
C GLY A 97 -2.13 -5.57 -4.63
N ILE A 98 -2.92 -6.50 -4.09
CA ILE A 98 -3.37 -6.45 -2.69
C ILE A 98 -2.18 -6.48 -1.74
N GLY A 99 -1.26 -7.43 -1.92
CA GLY A 99 -0.08 -7.59 -1.05
C GLY A 99 0.83 -6.34 -1.06
N GLY A 100 1.11 -5.81 -2.25
CA GLY A 100 1.92 -4.60 -2.43
C GLY A 100 1.27 -3.38 -1.77
N ALA A 101 -0.01 -3.14 -2.02
CA ALA A 101 -0.75 -2.04 -1.41
C ALA A 101 -0.84 -2.16 0.13
N ARG A 102 -0.96 -3.39 0.65
CA ARG A 102 -1.01 -3.67 2.09
C ARG A 102 0.30 -3.36 2.79
N TRP A 103 1.44 -3.57 2.12
CA TRP A 103 2.74 -3.20 2.66
C TRP A 103 2.81 -1.71 3.00
N LEU A 104 2.36 -0.84 2.08
CA LEU A 104 2.32 0.61 2.32
C LEU A 104 1.35 1.01 3.43
N THR A 105 0.15 0.44 3.42
CA THR A 105 -0.84 0.75 4.45
C THR A 105 -0.32 0.37 5.84
N ASN A 106 0.29 -0.80 5.98
CA ASN A 106 0.90 -1.24 7.24
C ASN A 106 2.04 -0.32 7.72
N GLU A 107 2.85 0.22 6.81
CA GLU A 107 3.94 1.12 7.20
C GLU A 107 3.42 2.45 7.74
N VAL A 108 2.34 2.97 7.13
CA VAL A 108 1.63 4.16 7.60
C VAL A 108 0.98 3.89 8.95
N ASP A 109 0.30 2.75 9.11
CA ASP A 109 -0.37 2.38 10.36
C ASP A 109 0.61 2.23 11.52
N LYS A 110 1.77 1.61 11.29
CA LYS A 110 2.85 1.57 12.29
C LYS A 110 3.32 2.95 12.69
N LYS A 111 3.45 3.88 11.74
CA LYS A 111 3.84 5.27 12.03
C LYS A 111 2.79 5.96 12.88
N LEU A 112 1.50 5.82 12.52
CA LEU A 112 0.38 6.34 13.30
C LEU A 112 0.38 5.80 14.73
N LEU A 113 0.50 4.48 14.92
CA LEU A 113 0.50 3.84 16.23
C LEU A 113 1.73 4.24 17.07
N ARG A 114 2.92 4.34 16.47
CA ARG A 114 4.12 4.81 17.18
C ARG A 114 3.97 6.24 17.67
N THR A 115 3.42 7.13 16.83
CA THR A 115 3.18 8.51 17.23
C THR A 115 2.06 8.61 18.27
N ALA A 116 0.99 7.82 18.13
CA ALA A 116 -0.08 7.72 19.13
C ALA A 116 0.46 7.27 20.48
N ALA A 117 1.30 6.22 20.50
CA ALA A 117 1.92 5.73 21.73
C ALA A 117 2.84 6.76 22.37
N ALA A 118 3.64 7.48 21.57
CA ALA A 118 4.51 8.55 22.06
C ALA A 118 3.71 9.72 22.67
N ALA A 119 2.65 10.15 22.00
CA ALA A 119 1.75 11.19 22.50
C ALA A 119 1.06 10.75 23.80
N ALA A 120 0.45 9.55 23.81
CA ALA A 120 -0.21 9.01 25.00
C ALA A 120 0.74 8.84 26.20
N ALA A 121 2.01 8.47 25.97
CA ALA A 121 3.02 8.37 27.01
C ALA A 121 3.49 9.73 27.55
N ALA A 122 3.42 10.79 26.74
CA ALA A 122 3.71 12.16 27.16
C ALA A 122 2.52 12.84 27.86
N SER A 123 1.31 12.32 27.68
CA SER A 123 0.06 12.82 28.25
C SER A 123 -0.31 12.18 29.60
N LYS A 124 -1.22 12.80 30.35
CA LYS A 124 -1.87 12.19 31.53
C LYS A 124 -3.07 11.34 31.12
N ALA A 125 -2.82 10.23 30.44
CA ALA A 125 -3.88 9.38 29.92
C ALA A 125 -4.82 8.85 31.01
N SER A 126 -6.13 9.07 30.85
CA SER A 126 -7.13 8.43 31.70
C SER A 126 -7.25 6.93 31.36
N PHE A 127 -7.80 6.15 32.29
CA PHE A 127 -8.10 4.74 32.02
C PHE A 127 -9.12 4.58 30.89
N ASP A 128 -10.08 5.51 30.78
CA ASP A 128 -11.11 5.50 29.73
C ASP A 128 -10.49 5.72 28.35
N ASP A 129 -9.58 6.68 28.20
CA ASP A 129 -8.91 6.96 26.92
C ASP A 129 -7.98 5.83 26.51
N SER A 130 -7.34 5.17 27.49
CA SER A 130 -6.54 3.98 27.26
C SER A 130 -7.39 2.83 26.69
N GLN A 131 -8.62 2.64 27.18
CA GLN A 131 -9.55 1.65 26.63
C GLN A 131 -10.01 2.00 25.21
N LYS A 132 -10.29 3.29 24.94
CA LYS A 132 -10.65 3.75 23.59
C LYS A 132 -9.52 3.50 22.60
N ILE A 133 -8.27 3.81 22.95
CA ILE A 133 -7.10 3.55 22.10
C ILE A 133 -6.94 2.06 21.81
N ALA A 134 -7.20 1.18 22.80
CA ALA A 134 -6.99 -0.26 22.66
C ALA A 134 -7.88 -0.94 21.62
N VAL A 135 -9.08 -0.38 21.35
CA VAL A 135 -10.05 -0.93 20.37
C VAL A 135 -10.16 -0.08 19.10
N ALA A 136 -9.44 1.03 19.04
CA ALA A 136 -9.47 1.97 17.93
C ALA A 136 -8.63 1.49 16.74
N THR A 137 -9.01 1.93 15.54
CA THR A 137 -8.15 1.82 14.35
C THR A 137 -6.87 2.65 14.52
N PRO A 138 -5.77 2.36 13.80
CA PRO A 138 -4.53 3.16 13.89
C PRO A 138 -4.74 4.66 13.73
N ALA A 139 -5.65 5.05 12.83
CA ALA A 139 -6.03 6.44 12.61
C ALA A 139 -6.79 7.06 13.80
N GLN A 140 -7.74 6.32 14.36
CA GLN A 140 -8.52 6.77 15.52
C GLN A 140 -7.64 6.84 16.77
N ALA A 141 -6.81 5.84 17.02
CA ALA A 141 -5.85 5.82 18.12
C ALA A 141 -4.91 7.03 18.06
N PHE A 142 -4.44 7.38 16.86
CA PHE A 142 -3.65 8.60 16.65
C PHE A 142 -4.43 9.88 17.00
N ASN A 143 -5.67 10.01 16.55
CA ASN A 143 -6.48 11.20 16.85
C ASN A 143 -6.79 11.35 18.34
N ILE A 144 -7.16 10.26 19.02
CA ILE A 144 -7.41 10.25 20.47
C ILE A 144 -6.15 10.67 21.22
N ALA A 145 -5.01 10.05 20.92
CA ALA A 145 -3.74 10.39 21.58
C ALA A 145 -3.29 11.83 21.29
N LYS A 146 -3.59 12.34 20.10
CA LYS A 146 -3.29 13.74 19.72
C LYS A 146 -4.12 14.72 20.54
N GLU A 147 -5.42 14.48 20.73
CA GLU A 147 -6.28 15.30 21.58
C GLU A 147 -5.75 15.35 23.02
N MET A 148 -5.37 14.19 23.57
CA MET A 148 -4.78 14.08 24.92
C MET A 148 -3.45 14.82 25.12
N TYR A 149 -2.70 15.09 24.04
CA TYR A 149 -1.43 15.82 24.11
C TYR A 149 -1.61 17.33 24.01
N GLN A 150 -2.74 17.78 23.45
CA GLN A 150 -3.05 19.19 23.27
C GLN A 150 -3.79 19.81 24.47
N GLU A 151 -4.34 18.98 25.36
CA GLU A 151 -4.89 19.34 26.68
C GLU A 151 -3.81 19.49 27.76
#